data_AF-A0A9C9TJF7-F1
#
_entry.id   AF-A0A9C9TJF7-F1
#
_cell.length_a   1.000
_cell.length_b   1.000
_cell.length_c   1.000
_cell.angle_alpha   90.00
_cell.angle_beta   90.00
_cell.angle_gamma   90.00
#
_symmetry.space_group_name_H-M   'P 1'
#
loop_
_entity.id
_entity.type
_entity.pdbx_description
1 polymer ?
#
loop_
_entity_poly.entity_id
_entity_poly.type
_entity_poly.pdbx_seq_one_letter_code
_entity_poly.pdbx_strand_id
1 'polypeptide(L)'
;MSGMETNQDGIAARQLEDQLAQILESLCAPNEMVRRDADLRTDSFGAIGLTSVDYLEFILNVETELNIDVPDEALMDPALASVRLWADYLARHRDELATPLVGAATA
;
A
#
# COMPACT_ATOMS: atom_id res chain seq x y z
N MET A 1 -7.47 -6.55 29.19
CA MET A 1 -8.44 -6.06 28.18
C MET A 1 -7.72 -5.95 26.84
N SER A 2 -7.27 -7.08 26.27
CA SER A 2 -6.26 -7.08 25.19
C SER A 2 -6.76 -7.70 23.89
N GLY A 3 -8.08 -7.72 23.67
CA GLY A 3 -8.72 -8.35 22.50
C GLY A 3 -9.36 -7.36 21.51
N MET A 4 -9.36 -6.06 21.80
CA MET A 4 -9.98 -5.05 20.92
C MET A 4 -8.99 -4.43 19.93
N GLU A 5 -7.74 -4.24 20.31
CA GLU A 5 -6.69 -3.63 19.45
C GLU A 5 -6.40 -4.52 18.24
N THR A 6 -6.15 -5.82 18.44
CA THR A 6 -5.85 -6.78 17.34
C THR A 6 -6.98 -6.92 16.33
N ASN A 7 -8.23 -6.69 16.74
CA ASN A 7 -9.38 -6.76 15.85
C ASN A 7 -9.53 -5.50 15.00
N GLN A 8 -9.09 -4.34 15.50
CA GLN A 8 -9.11 -3.08 14.74
C GLN A 8 -8.00 -3.05 13.69
N ASP A 9 -6.80 -3.52 14.02
CA ASP A 9 -5.69 -3.64 13.06
C ASP A 9 -6.05 -4.58 11.90
N GLY A 10 -6.68 -5.72 12.21
CA GLY A 10 -7.12 -6.67 11.17
C GLY A 10 -8.24 -6.14 10.27
N ILE A 11 -9.09 -5.25 10.78
CA ILE A 11 -10.13 -4.58 9.96
C ILE A 11 -9.50 -3.48 9.10
N ALA A 12 -8.58 -2.68 9.67
CA ALA A 12 -7.86 -1.64 8.95
C ALA A 12 -6.99 -2.22 7.82
N ALA A 13 -6.26 -3.31 8.09
CA ALA A 13 -5.44 -4.00 7.11
C ALA A 13 -6.28 -4.49 5.92
N ARG A 14 -7.45 -5.09 6.15
CA ARG A 14 -8.33 -5.52 5.04
C ARG A 14 -8.86 -4.35 4.22
N GLN A 15 -9.23 -3.25 4.86
CA GLN A 15 -9.70 -2.05 4.15
C GLN A 15 -8.57 -1.45 3.29
N LEU A 16 -7.36 -1.39 3.84
CA LEU A 16 -6.17 -0.94 3.10
C LEU A 16 -5.86 -1.91 1.95
N GLU A 17 -5.93 -3.22 2.17
CA GLU A 17 -5.71 -4.21 1.12
C GLU A 17 -6.68 -4.02 -0.05
N ASP A 18 -7.96 -3.77 0.23
CA ASP A 18 -8.95 -3.48 -0.81
C ASP A 18 -8.64 -2.19 -1.59
N GLN A 19 -8.25 -1.12 -0.90
CA GLN A 19 -7.88 0.15 -1.53
C GLN A 19 -6.62 0.01 -2.39
N LEU A 20 -5.57 -0.59 -1.84
CA LEU A 20 -4.31 -0.84 -2.53
C LEU A 20 -4.51 -1.75 -3.76
N ALA A 21 -5.35 -2.79 -3.64
CA ALA A 21 -5.67 -3.65 -4.77
C ALA A 21 -6.40 -2.88 -5.88
N GLN A 22 -7.29 -1.93 -5.53
CA GLN A 22 -7.99 -1.11 -6.51
C GLN A 22 -7.04 -0.14 -7.24
N ILE A 23 -6.10 0.47 -6.51
CA ILE A 23 -5.06 1.33 -7.08
C ILE A 23 -4.21 0.50 -8.06
N LEU A 24 -3.77 -0.68 -7.63
CA LEU A 24 -2.96 -1.56 -8.47
C LEU A 24 -3.71 -2.06 -9.71
N GLU A 25 -4.98 -2.42 -9.57
CA GLU A 25 -5.83 -2.84 -10.70
C GLU A 25 -5.96 -1.74 -11.75
N SER A 26 -6.15 -0.49 -11.32
CA SER A 26 -6.22 0.68 -12.22
C SER A 26 -4.91 0.87 -13.00
N LEU A 27 -3.77 0.71 -12.31
CA LEU A 27 -2.44 0.79 -12.92
C LEU A 27 -2.17 -0.36 -13.90
N CYS A 28 -2.59 -1.58 -13.55
CA CYS A 28 -2.36 -2.78 -14.36
C CYS A 28 -3.32 -2.89 -15.56
N ALA A 29 -4.51 -2.30 -15.51
CA ALA A 29 -5.51 -2.39 -16.58
C ALA A 29 -4.96 -2.09 -18.00
N PRO A 30 -4.18 -1.02 -18.22
CA PRO A 30 -3.55 -0.75 -19.52
C PRO A 30 -2.26 -1.56 -19.79
N ASN A 31 -1.70 -2.26 -18.81
CA ASN A 31 -0.38 -2.88 -18.93
C ASN A 31 -0.46 -4.33 -19.43
N GLU A 32 -0.04 -4.57 -20.68
CA GLU A 32 -0.05 -5.90 -21.31
C GLU A 32 1.02 -6.86 -20.76
N MET A 33 2.03 -6.35 -20.05
CA MET A 33 3.06 -7.18 -19.42
C MET A 33 2.57 -7.85 -18.13
N VAL A 34 1.48 -7.33 -17.55
CA VAL A 34 0.90 -7.89 -16.33
C VAL A 34 0.17 -9.19 -16.65
N ARG A 35 0.50 -10.24 -15.89
CA ARG A 35 -0.14 -11.54 -16.00
C ARG A 35 -1.63 -11.45 -15.73
N ARG A 36 -2.45 -11.94 -16.67
CA ARG A 36 -3.93 -11.90 -16.59
C ARG A 36 -4.51 -12.82 -15.51
N ASP A 37 -3.76 -13.82 -15.07
CA ASP A 37 -4.12 -14.78 -14.03
C ASP A 37 -3.52 -14.45 -12.66
N ALA A 38 -2.82 -13.32 -12.54
CA ALA A 38 -2.18 -12.91 -11.30
C ALA A 38 -3.21 -12.58 -10.21
N ASP A 39 -2.88 -12.98 -8.98
CA ASP A 39 -3.56 -12.46 -7.79
C ASP A 39 -2.87 -11.17 -7.35
N LEU A 40 -3.46 -10.03 -7.70
CA LEU A 40 -2.93 -8.69 -7.38
C LEU A 40 -2.78 -8.44 -5.86
N ARG A 41 -3.40 -9.25 -5.01
CA ARG A 41 -3.32 -9.09 -3.56
C ARG A 41 -2.11 -9.79 -2.95
N THR A 42 -1.82 -10.99 -3.43
CA THR A 42 -0.87 -11.90 -2.76
C THR A 42 0.36 -12.27 -3.58
N ASP A 43 0.28 -12.20 -4.91
CA ASP A 43 1.45 -12.42 -5.75
C ASP A 43 2.45 -11.28 -5.60
N SER A 44 3.74 -11.60 -5.75
CA SER A 44 4.77 -10.57 -5.66
C SER A 44 4.79 -9.68 -6.90
N PHE A 45 5.12 -8.39 -6.73
CA PHE A 45 5.07 -7.41 -7.81
C PHE A 45 5.90 -7.83 -9.04
N GLY A 46 7.11 -8.35 -8.82
CA GLY A 46 7.95 -8.88 -9.90
C GLY A 46 7.38 -10.14 -10.57
N ALA A 47 6.66 -10.99 -9.83
CA ALA A 47 6.06 -12.21 -10.38
C ALA A 47 4.82 -11.93 -11.24
N ILE A 48 4.12 -10.82 -10.99
CA ILE A 48 2.97 -10.38 -11.78
C ILE A 48 3.36 -9.55 -13.00
N GLY A 49 4.63 -9.12 -13.09
CA GLY A 49 5.18 -8.42 -14.25
C GLY A 49 5.30 -6.90 -14.09
N LEU A 50 5.19 -6.36 -12.86
CA LEU A 50 5.45 -4.95 -12.61
C LEU A 50 6.93 -4.63 -12.79
N THR A 51 7.21 -3.53 -13.48
CA THR A 51 8.54 -2.94 -13.55
C THR A 51 8.80 -2.07 -12.30
N SER A 52 10.04 -1.62 -12.13
CA SER A 52 10.37 -0.64 -11.09
C SER A 52 9.63 0.69 -11.27
N VAL A 53 9.30 1.07 -12.51
CA VAL A 53 8.53 2.29 -12.79
C VAL A 53 7.08 2.10 -12.35
N ASP A 54 6.45 0.99 -12.72
CA ASP A 54 5.09 0.69 -12.29
C ASP A 54 5.00 0.60 -10.76
N TYR A 55 6.01 0.01 -10.10
CA TYR A 55 6.07 -0.05 -8.64
C TYR A 55 6.12 1.34 -8.00
N LEU A 56 6.96 2.25 -8.52
CA LEU A 56 7.02 3.62 -8.00
C LEU A 56 5.72 4.40 -8.28
N GLU A 57 5.10 4.21 -9.44
CA GLU A 57 3.78 4.79 -9.73
C GLU A 57 2.69 4.25 -8.81
N PHE A 58 2.73 2.96 -8.47
CA PHE A 58 1.85 2.38 -7.46
C PHE A 58 2.02 3.11 -6.12
N ILE A 59 3.25 3.24 -5.60
CA ILE A 59 3.47 3.90 -4.30
C ILE A 59 3.03 5.37 -4.32
N LEU A 60 3.32 6.12 -5.38
CA LEU A 60 2.88 7.53 -5.49
C LEU A 60 1.35 7.68 -5.44
N ASN A 61 0.62 6.75 -6.07
CA ASN A 61 -0.85 6.73 -5.97
C ASN A 61 -1.31 6.41 -4.55
N VAL A 62 -0.64 5.48 -3.87
CA VAL A 62 -0.92 5.13 -2.46
C VAL A 62 -0.73 6.34 -1.54
N GLU A 63 0.41 7.04 -1.64
CA GLU A 63 0.69 8.26 -0.87
C GLU A 63 -0.37 9.34 -1.09
N THR A 64 -0.76 9.53 -2.34
CA THR A 64 -1.75 10.54 -2.73
C THR A 64 -3.15 10.20 -2.22
N GLU A 65 -3.62 8.96 -2.42
CA GLU A 65 -4.97 8.55 -2.05
C GLU A 65 -5.15 8.40 -0.55
N LEU A 66 -4.11 7.99 0.18
CA LEU A 66 -4.15 7.79 1.63
C LEU A 66 -3.67 9.00 2.43
N ASN A 67 -3.13 10.03 1.76
CA ASN A 67 -2.50 11.19 2.39
C ASN A 67 -1.44 10.77 3.43
N ILE A 68 -0.50 9.95 2.97
CA ILE A 68 0.65 9.46 3.76
C ILE A 68 1.96 9.78 3.05
N ASP A 69 3.06 9.68 3.79
CA ASP A 69 4.43 9.79 3.29
C ASP A 69 5.15 8.47 3.55
N VAL A 70 5.55 7.75 2.49
CA VAL A 70 6.21 6.45 2.59
C VAL A 70 7.72 6.66 2.67
N PRO A 71 8.40 6.19 3.74
CA PRO A 71 9.84 6.38 3.88
C PRO A 71 10.64 5.57 2.85
N ASP A 72 11.79 6.10 2.45
CA ASP A 72 12.71 5.47 1.47
C ASP A 72 13.11 4.05 1.89
N GLU A 73 13.25 3.79 3.19
CA GLU A 73 13.57 2.46 3.71
C GLU A 73 12.48 1.43 3.40
N ALA A 74 11.20 1.84 3.48
CA ALA A 74 10.07 0.97 3.13
C ALA A 74 10.02 0.72 1.61
N LEU A 75 10.34 1.72 0.79
CA LEU A 75 10.43 1.55 -0.67
C LEU A 75 11.44 0.48 -1.08
N MET A 76 12.53 0.37 -0.33
CA MET A 76 13.62 -0.59 -0.58
C MET A 76 13.46 -1.93 0.16
N ASP A 77 12.42 -2.11 0.97
CA ASP A 77 12.24 -3.32 1.78
C ASP A 77 11.72 -4.49 0.92
N PRO A 78 12.52 -5.56 0.68
CA PRO A 78 12.07 -6.71 -0.10
C PRO A 78 10.93 -7.50 0.59
N ALA A 79 10.66 -7.26 1.88
CA ALA A 79 9.52 -7.84 2.56
C ALA A 79 8.18 -7.22 2.12
N LEU A 80 8.19 -6.01 1.53
CA LEU A 80 6.99 -5.33 1.04
C LEU A 80 6.73 -5.65 -0.44
N ALA A 81 6.68 -6.94 -0.75
CA ALA A 81 6.66 -7.43 -2.13
C ALA A 81 5.26 -7.61 -2.74
N SER A 82 4.17 -7.40 -1.98
CA SER A 82 2.78 -7.58 -2.44
C SER A 82 1.84 -6.58 -1.76
N VAL A 83 0.66 -6.38 -2.33
CA VAL A 83 -0.39 -5.50 -1.77
C VAL A 83 -0.72 -5.87 -0.33
N ARG A 84 -0.89 -7.16 -0.03
CA ARG A 84 -1.21 -7.61 1.33
C ARG A 84 -0.13 -7.23 2.34
N LEU A 85 1.14 -7.38 1.97
CA LEU A 85 2.27 -7.04 2.84
C LEU A 85 2.36 -5.53 3.08
N TRP A 86 2.07 -4.73 2.04
CA TRP A 86 1.91 -3.28 2.17
C TRP A 86 0.74 -2.91 3.08
N ALA A 87 -0.43 -3.53 2.92
CA ALA A 87 -1.59 -3.26 3.76
C ALA A 87 -1.30 -3.54 5.25
N ASP A 88 -0.66 -4.67 5.53
CA ASP A 88 -0.24 -5.04 6.89
C ASP A 88 0.82 -4.08 7.45
N TYR A 89 1.71 -3.56 6.61
CA TYR A 89 2.71 -2.57 7.01
C TYR A 89 2.06 -1.21 7.34
N LEU A 90 1.22 -0.70 6.44
CA LEU A 90 0.53 0.58 6.58
C LEU A 90 -0.41 0.58 7.79
N ALA A 91 -1.13 -0.52 8.03
CA ALA A 91 -1.98 -0.65 9.21
C ALA A 91 -1.18 -0.50 10.53
N ARG A 92 0.04 -1.04 10.58
CA ARG A 92 0.91 -0.99 11.75
C ARG A 92 1.60 0.36 11.98
N HIS A 93 1.83 1.14 10.92
CA HIS A 93 2.58 2.40 10.98
C HIS A 93 1.71 3.63 10.68
N ARG A 94 0.38 3.48 10.75
CA ARG A 94 -0.59 4.51 10.34
C ARG A 94 -0.32 5.89 10.93
N ASP A 95 -0.03 5.95 12.23
CA ASP A 95 0.17 7.22 12.93
C ASP A 95 1.52 7.90 12.58
N GLU A 96 2.52 7.11 12.18
CA GLU A 96 3.85 7.58 11.82
C GLU A 96 3.89 8.13 10.39
N LEU A 97 3.10 7.53 9.49
CA LEU A 97 3.06 7.86 8.06
C LEU A 97 2.10 9.00 7.72
N ALA A 98 1.20 9.38 8.63
CA ALA A 98 0.19 10.39 8.35
C ALA A 98 0.82 11.78 8.13
N THR A 99 0.69 12.31 6.91
CA THR A 99 1.20 13.64 6.58
C THR A 99 0.37 14.71 7.30
N PRO A 100 0.98 15.59 8.12
CA PRO A 100 0.24 16.67 8.76
C PRO A 100 -0.37 17.58 7.69
N LEU A 101 -1.67 17.87 7.80
CA LEU A 101 -2.29 18.89 6.97
C LEU A 101 -1.58 20.22 7.22
N VAL A 102 -0.92 20.76 6.18
CA VAL A 102 -0.27 22.06 6.23
C VAL A 102 -1.35 23.11 6.55
N GLY A 103 -1.36 23.58 7.80
CA GLY A 103 -2.40 24.46 8.35
C GLY A 103 -2.71 24.23 9.84
N ALA A 104 -2.28 23.10 10.42
CA ALA A 104 -2.38 22.85 11.87
C ALA A 104 -1.21 23.42 12.69
N ALA A 105 -0.40 24.31 12.09
CA ALA A 105 0.50 25.16 12.86
C ALA A 105 -0.36 26.21 13.59
N THR A 106 -0.60 25.91 14.86
CA THR A 106 -1.21 26.73 15.91
C THR A 106 -1.19 28.25 15.67
N ALA A 107 -2.37 28.84 15.81
CA ALA A 107 -2.61 30.27 16.03
C ALA A 107 -1.82 30.85 17.22
#